data_AF-A0A3D5JVR1-F1
#
_entry.id   AF-A0A3D5JVR1-F1
#
_cell.length_a   1.000
_cell.length_b   1.000
_cell.length_c   1.000
_cell.angle_alpha   90.00
_cell.angle_beta   90.00
_cell.angle_gamma   90.00
#
_symmetry.space_group_name_H-M   'P 1'
#
loop_
_entity.id
_entity.type
_entity.pdbx_description
1 polymer ?
#
loop_
_entity_poly.entity_id
_entity_poly.type
_entity_poly.pdbx_seq_one_letter_code
_entity_poly.pdbx_strand_id
1 'polypeptide(L)'
;MNTVSPSKLTQLRDLSVVVADTGDYEAIKRLKPVDCTTNPTLVKKALDLPVYADLIERELAWGREQAGERETIVHAVADRLTVGVGTLLSTLVPGRVSTEVDADQAHDTAATVAKARQFIAMYEAAGVPRSKV
;
A
#
# COMPACT_ATOMS: atom_id res chain seq x y z
N MET A 1 16.20 -39.64 13.16
CA MET A 1 15.21 -38.69 12.62
C MET A 1 15.82 -37.30 12.73
N ASN A 2 16.06 -36.61 11.61
CA ASN A 2 16.68 -35.30 11.61
C ASN A 2 15.56 -34.25 11.77
N THR A 3 15.29 -33.83 13.00
CA THR A 3 14.29 -32.77 13.26
C THR A 3 14.94 -31.43 12.92
N VAL A 4 14.59 -30.87 11.76
CA VAL A 4 15.00 -29.50 11.40
C VAL A 4 14.36 -28.56 12.41
N SER A 5 15.18 -27.88 13.21
CA SER A 5 14.69 -26.84 14.12
C SER A 5 13.97 -25.76 13.30
N PRO A 6 12.77 -25.32 13.73
CA PRO A 6 12.01 -24.31 13.01
C PRO A 6 12.83 -23.02 12.88
N SER A 7 12.70 -22.31 11.75
CA SER A 7 13.40 -21.03 11.55
C SER A 7 12.97 -20.01 12.60
N LYS A 8 13.83 -19.01 12.89
CA LYS A 8 13.48 -17.92 13.82
C LYS A 8 12.18 -17.21 13.44
N LEU A 9 11.92 -17.04 12.14
CA LEU A 9 10.67 -16.46 11.65
C LEU A 9 9.47 -17.34 11.97
N THR A 10 9.61 -18.67 11.87
CA THR A 10 8.53 -19.60 12.23
C THR A 10 8.23 -19.51 13.71
N GLN A 11 9.25 -19.52 14.56
CA GLN A 11 9.09 -19.37 16.01
C GLN A 11 8.48 -18.00 16.39
N LEU A 12 8.84 -16.92 15.68
CA LEU A 12 8.30 -15.59 15.94
C LEU A 12 6.80 -15.50 15.67
N ARG A 13 6.28 -16.23 14.68
CA ARG A 13 4.83 -16.26 14.37
C ARG A 13 3.98 -16.83 15.50
N ASP A 14 4.55 -17.70 16.34
CA ASP A 14 3.85 -18.26 17.49
C ASP A 14 3.77 -17.27 18.66
N LEU A 15 4.60 -16.23 18.66
CA LEU A 15 4.73 -15.25 19.75
C LEU A 15 4.16 -13.87 19.39
N SER A 16 4.16 -13.52 18.10
CA SER A 16 3.82 -12.18 17.62
C SER A 16 3.16 -12.21 16.24
N VAL A 17 2.35 -11.19 15.97
CA VAL A 17 1.86 -10.90 14.62
C VAL A 17 3.04 -10.41 13.77
N VAL A 18 3.38 -11.17 12.73
CA VAL A 18 4.43 -10.79 11.78
C VAL A 18 3.84 -9.91 10.70
N VAL A 19 4.38 -8.69 10.58
CA VAL A 19 4.03 -7.68 9.58
C VAL A 19 5.22 -7.47 8.65
N ALA A 20 4.97 -7.35 7.35
CA ALA A 20 6.02 -7.00 6.39
C ALA A 20 6.04 -5.50 6.13
N ASP A 21 7.20 -4.86 6.34
CA ASP A 21 7.40 -3.43 6.06
C ASP A 21 8.01 -3.23 4.67
N THR A 22 7.18 -3.39 3.64
CA THR A 22 7.60 -3.29 2.23
C THR A 22 6.41 -3.13 1.29
N GLY A 23 6.65 -2.50 0.14
CA GLY A 23 5.75 -2.55 -1.02
C GLY A 23 6.11 -3.64 -2.04
N ASP A 24 7.11 -4.48 -1.75
CA ASP A 24 7.54 -5.58 -2.62
C ASP A 24 6.54 -6.75 -2.59
N TYR A 25 5.81 -6.89 -3.70
CA TYR A 25 4.80 -7.92 -3.91
C TYR A 25 5.35 -9.34 -3.74
N GLU A 26 6.53 -9.64 -4.30
CA GLU A 26 7.11 -10.99 -4.25
C GLU A 26 7.64 -11.33 -2.85
N ALA A 27 8.17 -10.33 -2.13
CA ALA A 27 8.55 -10.50 -0.74
C ALA A 27 7.35 -10.88 0.14
N ILE A 28 6.22 -10.17 0.00
CA ILE A 28 5.00 -10.44 0.77
C ILE A 28 4.43 -11.82 0.40
N LYS A 29 4.35 -12.16 -0.89
CA LYS A 29 3.88 -13.47 -1.36
C LYS A 29 4.73 -14.63 -0.82
N ARG A 30 6.05 -14.46 -0.77
CA ARG A 30 7.00 -15.45 -0.24
C ARG A 30 6.90 -15.58 1.28
N LEU A 31 6.86 -14.45 1.99
CA LEU A 31 6.96 -14.41 3.46
C LEU A 31 5.61 -14.59 4.15
N LYS A 32 4.49 -14.42 3.45
CA LYS A 32 3.12 -14.63 3.97
C LYS A 32 2.92 -13.99 5.36
N PRO A 33 3.16 -12.68 5.50
CA PRO A 33 2.90 -11.98 6.76
C PRO A 33 1.39 -11.90 7.01
N VAL A 34 0.99 -11.52 8.23
CA VAL A 34 -0.42 -11.29 8.57
C VAL A 34 -0.89 -9.95 7.98
N ASP A 35 -0.08 -8.91 8.14
CA ASP A 35 -0.31 -7.56 7.65
C ASP A 35 0.90 -7.08 6.83
N CYS A 36 0.77 -5.97 6.11
CA CYS A 36 1.91 -5.23 5.59
C CYS A 36 1.77 -3.72 5.78
N THR A 37 2.91 -3.03 5.89
CA THR A 37 2.99 -1.58 6.02
C THR A 37 3.70 -1.01 4.81
N THR A 38 3.20 0.12 4.33
CA THR A 38 3.87 0.97 3.35
C THR A 38 4.04 2.37 3.92
N ASN A 39 4.97 3.11 3.34
CA ASN A 39 5.19 4.53 3.56
C ASN A 39 5.60 5.16 2.20
N PRO A 40 5.67 6.49 2.06
CA PRO A 40 5.94 7.12 0.77
C PRO A 40 7.24 6.62 0.10
N THR A 41 8.28 6.33 0.89
CA THR A 41 9.55 5.80 0.37
C THR A 41 9.40 4.37 -0.15
N LEU A 42 8.65 3.51 0.56
CA LEU A 42 8.41 2.13 0.14
C LEU A 42 7.50 2.05 -1.07
N VAL A 43 6.47 2.90 -1.15
CA VAL A 43 5.62 3.03 -2.36
C VAL A 43 6.46 3.45 -3.55
N LYS A 44 7.29 4.50 -3.41
CA LYS A 44 8.18 4.95 -4.47
C LYS A 44 9.08 3.83 -4.98
N LYS A 45 9.71 3.06 -4.07
CA LYS A 45 10.56 1.92 -4.44
C LYS A 45 9.76 0.78 -5.08
N ALA A 46 8.53 0.53 -4.61
CA ALA A 46 7.67 -0.52 -5.15
C ALA A 46 7.28 -0.23 -6.59
N LEU A 47 7.00 1.03 -6.93
CA LEU A 47 6.63 1.43 -8.29
C LEU A 47 7.75 1.20 -9.33
N ASP A 48 9.00 0.97 -8.90
CA ASP A 48 10.08 0.54 -9.80
C ASP A 48 9.96 -0.96 -10.18
N LEU A 49 9.08 -1.73 -9.55
CA LEU A 49 8.92 -3.16 -9.79
C LEU A 49 7.95 -3.42 -10.96
N PRO A 50 8.25 -4.39 -11.86
CA PRO A 50 7.43 -4.67 -13.04
C PRO A 50 5.97 -5.01 -12.76
N VAL A 51 5.67 -5.59 -11.59
CA VAL A 51 4.31 -5.95 -11.20
C VAL A 51 3.35 -4.75 -11.10
N TYR A 52 3.88 -3.53 -10.96
CA TYR A 52 3.09 -2.30 -10.90
C TYR A 52 3.07 -1.51 -12.22
N ALA A 53 3.67 -2.01 -13.31
CA ALA A 53 3.72 -1.28 -14.58
C ALA A 53 2.31 -0.94 -15.12
N ASP A 54 1.39 -1.91 -15.11
CA ASP A 54 0.01 -1.70 -15.57
C ASP A 54 -0.75 -0.72 -14.66
N LEU A 55 -0.48 -0.73 -13.36
CA LEU A 55 -1.02 0.26 -12.42
C LEU A 55 -0.55 1.67 -12.82
N ILE A 56 0.75 1.84 -13.08
CA ILE A 56 1.33 3.13 -13.46
C ILE A 56 0.70 3.66 -14.75
N GLU A 57 0.67 2.83 -15.79
CA GLU A 57 0.10 3.24 -17.07
C GLU A 57 -1.39 3.60 -16.96
N ARG A 58 -2.17 2.82 -16.18
CA ARG A 58 -3.58 3.12 -15.92
C ARG A 58 -3.77 4.47 -15.24
N GLU A 59 -3.04 4.75 -14.16
CA GLU A 59 -3.22 6.01 -13.42
C GLU A 59 -2.67 7.23 -14.18
N LEU A 60 -1.60 7.05 -14.97
CA LEU A 60 -1.12 8.10 -15.88
C LEU A 60 -2.11 8.39 -17.00
N ALA A 61 -2.72 7.35 -17.59
CA ALA A 61 -3.76 7.52 -18.60
C ALA A 61 -4.95 8.29 -18.03
N TRP A 62 -5.43 7.90 -16.83
CA TRP A 62 -6.48 8.63 -16.14
C TRP A 62 -6.09 10.10 -15.90
N GLY A 63 -4.86 10.37 -15.46
CA GLY A 63 -4.36 11.73 -15.23
C GLY A 63 -4.35 12.60 -16.50
N ARG A 64 -4.02 12.02 -17.66
CA ARG A 64 -4.02 12.74 -18.96
C ARG A 64 -5.41 13.15 -19.42
N GLU A 65 -6.45 12.47 -18.95
CA GLU A 65 -7.85 12.78 -19.26
C GLU A 65 -8.45 13.86 -18.35
N GLN A 66 -7.76 14.23 -17.26
CA GLN A 66 -8.26 15.24 -16.33
C GLN A 66 -8.03 16.65 -16.86
N ALA A 67 -9.04 17.52 -16.67
CA ALA A 67 -8.92 18.95 -16.90
C ALA A 67 -8.63 19.66 -15.57
N GLY A 68 -7.73 20.66 -15.60
CA GLY A 68 -7.43 21.46 -14.42
C GLY A 68 -5.96 21.86 -14.32
N GLU A 69 -5.57 22.26 -13.12
CA GLU A 69 -4.21 22.64 -12.78
C GLU A 69 -3.31 21.39 -12.70
N ARG A 70 -2.08 21.49 -13.23
CA ARG A 70 -1.18 20.35 -13.43
C ARG A 70 -0.75 19.73 -12.11
N GLU A 71 -0.38 20.53 -11.13
CA GLU A 71 0.10 20.05 -9.83
C GLU A 71 -1.00 19.28 -9.10
N THR A 72 -2.24 19.77 -9.17
CA THR A 72 -3.43 19.10 -8.63
C THR A 72 -3.63 17.71 -9.25
N ILE A 73 -3.43 17.59 -10.57
CA ILE A 73 -3.50 16.31 -11.28
C ILE A 73 -2.36 15.38 -10.85
N VAL A 74 -1.13 15.90 -10.70
CA VAL A 74 0.03 15.12 -10.24
C VAL A 74 -0.21 14.55 -8.84
N HIS A 75 -0.70 15.35 -7.90
CA HIS A 75 -1.06 14.87 -6.56
C HIS A 75 -2.17 13.81 -6.59
N ALA A 76 -3.19 14.01 -7.43
CA ALA A 76 -4.25 13.01 -7.60
C ALA A 76 -3.73 11.68 -8.17
N VAL A 77 -2.79 11.72 -9.13
CA VAL A 77 -2.14 10.52 -9.64
C VAL A 77 -1.29 9.84 -8.56
N ALA A 78 -0.54 10.61 -7.77
CA ALA A 78 0.27 10.07 -6.66
C ALA A 78 -0.61 9.35 -5.61
N ASP A 79 -1.74 9.95 -5.23
CA ASP A 79 -2.75 9.33 -4.36
C ASP A 79 -3.26 8.00 -4.95
N ARG A 80 -3.60 7.99 -6.23
CA ARG A 80 -4.13 6.82 -6.94
C ARG A 80 -3.10 5.69 -7.04
N LEU A 81 -1.84 6.01 -7.30
CA LEU A 81 -0.74 5.04 -7.29
C LEU A 81 -0.54 4.46 -5.88
N THR A 82 -0.59 5.31 -4.86
CA THR A 82 -0.42 4.92 -3.45
C THR A 82 -1.50 3.93 -3.01
N VAL A 83 -2.77 4.27 -3.25
CA VAL A 83 -3.91 3.36 -2.98
C VAL A 83 -3.86 2.13 -3.89
N GLY A 84 -3.42 2.27 -5.14
CA GLY A 84 -3.29 1.16 -6.08
C GLY A 84 -2.28 0.11 -5.63
N VAL A 85 -1.12 0.54 -5.09
CA VAL A 85 -0.13 -0.36 -4.49
C VAL A 85 -0.74 -1.10 -3.31
N GLY A 86 -1.33 -0.39 -2.35
CA GLY A 86 -1.91 -1.06 -1.19
C GLY A 86 -3.10 -1.96 -1.53
N THR A 87 -3.87 -1.61 -2.57
CA THR A 87 -4.96 -2.46 -3.09
C THR A 87 -4.41 -3.80 -3.55
N LEU A 88 -3.35 -3.79 -4.35
CA LEU A 88 -2.71 -5.03 -4.82
C LEU A 88 -2.15 -5.84 -3.64
N LEU A 89 -1.46 -5.20 -2.68
CA LEU A 89 -0.91 -5.87 -1.52
C LEU A 89 -1.99 -6.47 -0.60
N SER A 90 -3.16 -5.85 -0.52
CA SER A 90 -4.29 -6.32 0.31
C SER A 90 -4.81 -7.70 -0.12
N THR A 91 -4.53 -8.11 -1.36
CA THR A 91 -4.86 -9.43 -1.90
C THR A 91 -3.93 -10.54 -1.39
N LEU A 92 -2.74 -10.18 -0.89
CA LEU A 92 -1.70 -11.13 -0.46
C LEU A 92 -1.71 -11.41 1.05
N VAL A 93 -2.26 -10.49 1.84
CA VAL A 93 -2.24 -10.57 3.31
C VAL A 93 -3.64 -10.86 3.86
N PRO A 94 -3.80 -11.72 4.87
CA PRO A 94 -5.11 -11.97 5.47
C PRO A 94 -5.63 -10.80 6.30
N GLY A 95 -4.73 -10.00 6.89
CA GLY A 95 -5.05 -8.87 7.74
C GLY A 95 -5.07 -7.54 6.98
N ARG A 96 -4.26 -6.55 7.38
CA ARG A 96 -4.36 -5.16 6.93
C ARG A 96 -3.18 -4.68 6.10
N VAL A 97 -3.43 -3.62 5.34
CA VAL A 97 -2.40 -2.84 4.63
C VAL A 97 -2.39 -1.41 5.17
N SER A 98 -1.30 -1.01 5.82
CA SER A 98 -1.15 0.39 6.22
C SER A 98 -0.67 1.24 5.05
N THR A 99 -1.37 2.35 4.81
CA THR A 99 -1.09 3.34 3.76
C THR A 99 -0.97 4.71 4.40
N GLU A 100 0.16 5.37 4.20
CA GLU A 100 0.42 6.69 4.75
C GLU A 100 -0.17 7.79 3.86
N VAL A 101 -0.71 8.84 4.48
CA VAL A 101 -1.13 10.06 3.78
C VAL A 101 0.09 10.95 3.48
N ASP A 102 -0.12 12.04 2.75
CA ASP A 102 0.93 13.00 2.44
C ASP A 102 1.56 13.59 3.72
N ALA A 103 2.87 13.40 3.89
CA ALA A 103 3.61 13.84 5.06
C ALA A 103 3.68 15.37 5.17
N ASP A 104 3.54 16.11 4.05
CA ASP A 104 3.51 17.57 4.07
C ASP A 104 2.26 18.11 4.81
N GLN A 105 1.22 17.28 4.95
CA GLN A 105 0.01 17.60 5.70
C GLN A 105 0.09 17.26 7.20
N ALA A 106 1.22 16.75 7.70
CA ALA A 106 1.36 16.27 9.08
C ALA A 106 1.09 17.35 10.15
N HIS A 107 1.20 18.62 9.80
CA HIS A 107 0.93 19.75 10.69
C HIS A 107 -0.52 20.27 10.61
N ASP A 108 -1.33 19.76 9.68
CA ASP A 108 -2.74 20.14 9.50
C ASP A 108 -3.63 18.92 9.76
N THR A 109 -4.27 18.92 10.94
CA THR A 109 -5.20 17.86 11.35
C THR A 109 -6.40 17.73 10.41
N ALA A 110 -6.96 18.85 9.94
CA ALA A 110 -8.14 18.84 9.09
C ALA A 110 -7.80 18.27 7.70
N ALA A 111 -6.67 18.70 7.12
CA ALA A 111 -6.17 18.17 5.86
C ALA A 111 -5.83 16.68 5.96
N THR A 112 -5.11 16.26 7.01
CA THR A 112 -4.76 14.86 7.28
C THR A 112 -6.01 13.97 7.37
N VAL A 113 -7.03 14.40 8.13
CA VAL A 113 -8.29 13.64 8.26
C VAL A 113 -9.05 13.58 6.93
N ALA A 114 -9.07 14.68 6.16
CA ALA A 114 -9.70 14.70 4.85
C ALA A 114 -9.03 13.74 3.88
N LYS A 115 -7.69 13.73 3.83
CA LYS A 115 -6.90 12.83 2.99
C LYS A 115 -7.08 11.36 3.40
N ALA A 116 -7.08 11.07 4.70
CA ALA A 116 -7.33 9.71 5.20
C ALA A 116 -8.72 9.20 4.77
N ARG A 117 -9.76 10.03 4.87
CA ARG A 117 -11.12 9.68 4.41
C ARG A 117 -11.19 9.50 2.90
N GLN A 118 -10.48 10.34 2.14
CA GLN A 118 -10.34 10.19 0.69
C GLN A 118 -9.73 8.81 0.35
N PHE A 119 -8.66 8.41 1.03
CA PHE A 119 -8.01 7.11 0.79
C PHE A 119 -8.94 5.94 1.13
N ILE A 120 -9.66 6.00 2.25
CA ILE A 120 -10.67 4.97 2.57
C ILE A 120 -11.72 4.86 1.47
N ALA A 121 -12.24 5.98 0.94
CA ALA A 121 -13.21 5.97 -0.13
C ALA A 121 -12.64 5.37 -1.44
N MET A 122 -11.37 5.66 -1.75
CA MET A 122 -10.68 5.09 -2.91
C MET A 122 -10.48 3.57 -2.77
N TYR A 123 -10.12 3.09 -1.57
CA TYR A 123 -10.04 1.66 -1.27
C TYR A 123 -11.40 0.96 -1.41
N GLU A 124 -12.46 1.55 -0.85
CA GLU A 124 -13.82 1.01 -0.96
C GLU A 124 -14.28 0.94 -2.42
N ALA A 125 -13.98 1.98 -3.22
CA ALA A 125 -14.25 1.98 -4.67
C ALA A 125 -13.46 0.92 -5.44
N ALA A 126 -12.27 0.53 -4.94
CA ALA A 126 -11.47 -0.56 -5.47
C ALA A 126 -11.87 -1.95 -4.92
N GLY A 127 -12.93 -2.04 -4.11
CA GLY A 127 -13.44 -3.29 -3.54
C GLY A 127 -12.69 -3.77 -2.28
N VAL A 128 -11.84 -2.92 -1.69
CA VAL A 128 -11.14 -3.22 -0.43
C VAL A 128 -11.93 -2.60 0.72
N PRO A 129 -12.48 -3.40 1.65
CA PRO A 129 -13.25 -2.85 2.76
C PRO A 129 -12.32 -2.11 3.73
N ARG A 130 -12.82 -1.04 4.35
CA ARG A 130 -12.09 -0.25 5.36
C ARG A 130 -11.50 -1.06 6.52
N SER A 131 -12.00 -2.27 6.79
CA SER A 131 -11.46 -3.15 7.83
C SER A 131 -10.10 -3.78 7.48
N LYS A 132 -9.71 -3.75 6.20
CA LYS A 132 -8.41 -4.23 5.68
C LYS A 132 -7.37 -3.11 5.51
N VAL A 133 -7.68 -1.88 5.91
CA VAL A 133 -6.81 -0.71 5.79
C VAL A 133 -6.63 -0.06 7.16
#